data_AF-A0A9D8N0K7-F1
#
_entry.id   AF-A0A9D8N0K7-F1
#
_cell.length_a   1.000
_cell.length_b   1.000
_cell.length_c   1.000
_cell.angle_alpha   90.00
_cell.angle_beta   90.00
_cell.angle_gamma   90.00
#
_symmetry.space_group_name_H-M   'P 1'
#
loop_
_entity.id
_entity.type
_entity.pdbx_description
1 polymer ?
#
loop_
_entity_poly.entity_id
_entity_poly.type
_entity_poly.pdbx_seq_one_letter_code
_entity_poly.pdbx_strand_id
1 'polypeptide(L)'
;MKSIKLIFGAGVMSLALTLSGMAAYAENGNPTRTVQNPGQEQILLTAETMEFDNYSSFGTPINSTYGILAGSDGGEQKAVIKNLSARTLQAEFTVYPSPADSGKINGGMYFHAKDFADDVDGVDGLNVNIDKDADTDYYRAYVYDFTNGAYTGIISNTPYREYTGAGVKVKVVVDEERLDVYLDDETIPAITKNLAYAKKDGCSVGFRSFHATQTFRNVTITNVLDRPQSPTVKVLMVGNSYAQDAMTYAHALAASAGVNMICGVMYYGGCTVQQHADFLTQNKNVYTYFKNGGTDRQSVTFDDVLFDEDWDYVTIQTGQGLQGSKETFYPYIRTLIAHIENSVPAAEIGLFESWAVPSCYENTGNSRLSRYNDNSEFMYQQIIKTFKELHAENGTAFVIPSAEGLHRINATSVCDNSSAETSFFRDSTAHVNEKGRYMLGLMMFRSITGRSLSSVTYMPVGYSYGDVPGIDQATAAVVKEVVEGLYESDYTSMNALPETVAIRYLTVENAKIAYTEGEYFDYTAMNVYAVYTDGSKKPVEYYNIDIMRPLVKGDNKVTVSYKGKTSAVYINVN
;
A
#
# COMPACT_ATOMS: atom_id res chain seq x y z
N MET A 1 -24.00 22.60 30.22
CA MET A 1 -25.37 22.91 30.69
C MET A 1 -26.09 23.71 29.61
N LYS A 2 -27.24 23.21 29.14
CA LYS A 2 -28.32 23.83 28.33
C LYS A 2 -28.01 24.46 26.95
N SER A 3 -28.76 23.96 25.98
CA SER A 3 -28.91 24.30 24.56
C SER A 3 -29.36 25.73 24.24
N ILE A 4 -28.93 26.26 23.09
CA ILE A 4 -29.71 27.21 22.28
C ILE A 4 -29.72 26.72 20.83
N LYS A 5 -30.93 26.44 20.32
CA LYS A 5 -31.26 26.21 18.91
C LYS A 5 -31.67 27.55 18.31
N LEU A 6 -31.14 27.91 17.14
CA LEU A 6 -31.76 28.90 16.25
C LEU A 6 -31.82 28.31 14.84
N ILE A 7 -33.04 28.15 14.34
CA ILE A 7 -33.38 27.78 12.96
C ILE A 7 -33.95 29.03 12.30
N PHE A 8 -33.32 29.49 11.20
CA PHE A 8 -33.91 30.16 10.04
C PHE A 8 -32.93 29.88 8.88
N GLY A 9 -33.31 29.40 7.69
CA GLY A 9 -34.30 29.96 6.79
C GLY A 9 -33.55 30.77 5.72
N ALA A 10 -33.28 30.14 4.56
CA ALA A 10 -32.73 30.68 3.31
C ALA A 10 -31.93 32.00 3.36
N GLY A 11 -30.62 31.90 3.09
CA GLY A 11 -29.78 33.01 2.66
C GLY A 11 -29.15 33.81 3.80
N VAL A 12 -27.84 33.65 3.99
CA VAL A 12 -27.05 34.52 4.87
C VAL A 12 -26.12 35.37 4.02
N MET A 13 -26.57 36.61 3.76
CA MET A 13 -25.69 37.77 3.69
C MET A 13 -25.10 38.01 5.08
N SER A 14 -23.79 38.19 5.17
CA SER A 14 -23.15 38.68 6.38
C SER A 14 -23.34 40.20 6.48
N LEU A 15 -24.15 40.64 7.45
CA LEU A 15 -24.23 42.04 7.85
C LEU A 15 -23.52 42.19 9.21
N ALA A 16 -22.45 42.99 9.21
CA ALA A 16 -21.74 43.37 10.42
C ALA A 16 -22.54 44.45 11.17
N LEU A 17 -22.74 44.27 12.47
CA LEU A 17 -23.09 45.36 13.39
C LEU A 17 -22.32 45.20 14.69
N THR A 18 -21.41 46.14 14.89
CA THR A 18 -20.63 46.40 16.09
C THR A 18 -21.49 47.10 17.12
N LEU A 19 -21.38 46.71 18.40
CA LEU A 19 -21.57 47.67 19.49
C LEU A 19 -20.54 47.46 20.60
N SER A 20 -19.90 48.58 20.88
CA SER A 20 -18.85 48.92 21.84
C SER A 20 -19.14 48.55 23.31
N GLY A 21 -18.13 47.95 23.95
CA GLY A 21 -17.37 48.57 25.04
C GLY A 21 -18.08 48.87 26.37
N MET A 22 -17.71 48.12 27.40
CA MET A 22 -17.44 48.67 28.74
C MET A 22 -16.26 47.91 29.36
N ALA A 23 -15.27 48.68 29.81
CA ALA A 23 -13.99 48.25 30.33
C ALA A 23 -14.00 48.17 31.87
N ALA A 24 -13.17 47.29 32.42
CA ALA A 24 -12.58 47.44 33.74
C ALA A 24 -11.08 47.09 33.64
N TYR A 25 -10.24 48.05 34.04
CA TYR A 25 -8.78 48.07 33.97
C TYR A 25 -8.14 47.41 35.20
N ALA A 26 -6.94 46.83 35.03
CA ALA A 26 -5.75 47.23 35.81
C ALA A 26 -4.44 46.60 35.24
N GLU A 27 -3.55 47.49 34.76
CA GLU A 27 -2.09 47.53 34.94
C GLU A 27 -1.16 46.44 34.36
N ASN A 28 -0.61 46.67 33.15
CA ASN A 28 0.77 47.18 32.94
C ASN A 28 1.17 47.16 31.44
N GLY A 29 1.59 48.32 30.90
CA GLY A 29 2.53 48.47 29.77
C GLY A 29 2.11 48.13 28.33
N ASN A 30 1.66 49.12 27.56
CA ASN A 30 1.44 49.13 26.09
C ASN A 30 2.76 49.08 25.25
N PRO A 31 2.77 48.91 23.89
CA PRO A 31 1.64 48.89 22.94
C PRO A 31 1.61 47.79 21.85
N THR A 32 0.40 47.55 21.34
CA THR A 32 0.02 46.89 20.07
C THR A 32 0.62 47.51 18.79
N ARG A 33 0.89 46.67 17.76
CA ARG A 33 0.39 46.88 16.37
C ARG A 33 0.64 45.70 15.38
N THR A 34 -0.47 45.15 14.82
CA THR A 34 -0.80 44.78 13.41
C THR A 34 0.24 44.05 12.52
N VAL A 35 -0.04 42.98 11.75
CA VAL A 35 -1.19 42.62 10.88
C VAL A 35 -1.24 41.08 10.72
N GLN A 36 -2.43 40.47 10.79
CA GLN A 36 -2.67 39.10 10.29
C GLN A 36 -3.27 39.16 8.87
N ASN A 37 -2.71 38.36 7.95
CA ASN A 37 -3.37 37.96 6.70
C ASN A 37 -4.21 36.69 6.97
N PRO A 38 -5.45 36.59 6.46
CA PRO A 38 -6.29 35.43 6.62
C PRO A 38 -6.07 34.44 5.46
N GLY A 39 -5.70 33.20 5.78
CA GLY A 39 -5.66 32.12 4.77
C GLY A 39 -4.59 31.08 5.01
N GLN A 40 -4.69 30.35 6.13
CA GLN A 40 -4.20 28.97 6.30
C GLN A 40 -4.68 28.51 7.67
N GLU A 41 -5.54 27.48 7.72
CA GLU A 41 -5.70 26.67 8.92
C GLU A 41 -4.36 25.96 9.17
N GLN A 42 -3.46 26.64 9.88
CA GLN A 42 -2.34 25.98 10.54
C GLN A 42 -2.89 25.41 11.85
N ILE A 43 -2.91 24.09 11.96
CA ILE A 43 -2.97 23.44 13.27
C ILE A 43 -1.63 23.79 13.95
N LEU A 44 -1.68 24.84 14.77
CA LEU A 44 -0.63 25.27 15.67
C LEU A 44 -0.65 24.31 16.86
N LEU A 45 0.34 23.43 17.00
CA LEU A 45 0.55 22.70 18.26
C LEU A 45 1.47 23.55 19.14
N THR A 46 0.87 24.37 20.00
CA THR A 46 1.61 25.00 21.10
C THR A 46 1.99 23.92 22.11
N ALA A 47 3.13 24.09 22.78
CA ALA A 47 3.70 23.20 23.80
C ALA A 47 2.85 23.07 25.10
N GLU A 48 1.51 23.07 25.00
CA GLU A 48 0.58 23.04 26.14
C GLU A 48 0.06 21.62 26.46
N THR A 49 0.41 20.58 25.71
CA THR A 49 -0.12 19.21 25.93
C THR A 49 0.93 18.09 26.02
N MET A 50 2.20 18.37 25.71
CA MET A 50 3.27 17.38 25.85
C MET A 50 3.85 17.44 27.27
N GLU A 51 3.74 16.35 28.01
CA GLU A 51 4.46 16.20 29.28
C GLU A 51 5.90 15.79 29.00
N PHE A 52 6.85 16.51 29.61
CA PHE A 52 8.28 16.22 29.52
C PHE A 52 8.85 15.88 30.89
N ASP A 53 9.79 14.93 30.93
CA ASP A 53 10.72 14.78 32.04
C ASP A 53 12.09 15.32 31.59
N ASN A 54 12.71 16.16 32.43
CA ASN A 54 14.01 16.78 32.14
C ASN A 54 15.10 16.18 33.03
N TYR A 55 16.25 15.86 32.43
CA TYR A 55 17.41 15.30 33.11
C TYR A 55 18.67 16.13 32.78
N SER A 56 19.51 16.40 33.78
CA SER A 56 20.74 17.20 33.64
C SER A 56 21.84 16.70 34.57
N SER A 57 23.07 16.62 34.07
CA SER A 57 24.25 16.24 34.86
C SER A 57 24.78 17.34 35.81
N PHE A 58 24.25 18.56 35.72
CA PHE A 58 24.75 19.73 36.48
C PHE A 58 23.68 20.47 37.31
N GLY A 59 22.53 19.84 37.57
CA GLY A 59 21.58 20.28 38.61
C GLY A 59 20.65 21.44 38.25
N THR A 60 20.69 21.96 37.02
CA THR A 60 19.70 22.93 36.52
C THR A 60 18.85 22.26 35.42
N PRO A 61 17.55 22.02 35.64
CA PRO A 61 16.67 21.43 34.63
C PRO A 61 16.62 22.28 33.36
N ILE A 62 16.38 21.64 32.21
CA ILE A 62 16.00 22.36 30.99
C ILE A 62 14.78 23.23 31.31
N ASN A 63 14.90 24.54 31.12
CA ASN A 63 13.81 25.47 31.39
C ASN A 63 12.84 25.46 30.20
N SER A 64 11.75 24.69 30.29
CA SER A 64 10.73 24.60 29.25
C SER A 64 9.77 25.80 29.32
N THR A 65 10.22 26.96 28.85
CA THR A 65 9.32 28.09 28.58
C THR A 65 8.97 28.07 27.09
N TYR A 66 7.73 27.68 26.75
CA TYR A 66 7.21 27.66 25.37
C TYR A 66 8.09 26.89 24.35
N GLY A 67 8.22 25.57 24.49
CA GLY A 67 8.82 24.73 23.45
C GLY A 67 10.31 24.99 23.17
N ILE A 68 11.00 25.69 24.07
CA ILE A 68 12.44 25.91 24.05
C ILE A 68 13.09 24.90 24.99
N LEU A 69 13.98 24.07 24.47
CA LEU A 69 14.93 23.31 25.29
C LEU A 69 16.29 24.00 25.19
N ALA A 70 16.81 24.50 26.31
CA ALA A 70 18.05 25.28 26.38
C ALA A 70 19.08 24.61 27.31
N GLY A 71 20.14 24.05 26.71
CA GLY A 71 21.39 23.65 27.39
C GLY A 71 22.01 24.84 28.12
N SER A 72 22.25 24.90 29.43
CA SER A 72 22.71 26.14 30.08
C SER A 72 24.20 26.19 30.45
N ASP A 73 24.90 25.06 30.51
CA ASP A 73 26.20 24.98 31.19
C ASP A 73 27.25 24.09 30.50
N GLY A 74 27.13 23.86 29.18
CA GLY A 74 28.10 23.04 28.44
C GLY A 74 28.16 21.57 28.85
N GLY A 75 27.18 21.08 29.63
CA GLY A 75 26.96 19.67 29.95
C GLY A 75 25.97 18.98 29.01
N GLU A 76 25.60 17.74 29.33
CA GLU A 76 24.51 17.03 28.66
C GLU A 76 23.16 17.36 29.31
N GLN A 77 22.17 17.67 28.48
CA GLN A 77 20.80 17.89 28.89
C GLN A 77 19.85 17.09 28.01
N LYS A 78 18.86 16.43 28.65
CA LYS A 78 17.94 15.51 27.99
C LYS A 78 16.50 15.88 28.35
N ALA A 79 15.62 15.94 27.35
CA ALA A 79 14.18 16.09 27.54
C ALA A 79 13.46 14.90 26.93
N VAL A 80 12.78 14.13 27.77
CA VAL A 80 12.00 12.96 27.37
C VAL A 80 10.58 13.39 27.11
N ILE A 81 10.01 12.96 25.98
CA ILE A 81 8.59 13.16 25.69
C ILE A 81 7.82 11.92 26.12
N LYS A 82 6.79 12.11 26.95
CA LYS A 82 5.94 11.00 27.41
C LYS A 82 4.98 10.53 26.32
N ASN A 83 4.61 9.24 26.39
CA ASN A 83 3.56 8.62 25.58
C ASN A 83 3.79 8.66 24.05
N LEU A 84 5.05 8.75 23.60
CA LEU A 84 5.41 8.61 22.18
C LEU A 84 5.95 7.22 21.86
N SER A 85 5.57 6.69 20.70
CA SER A 85 6.16 5.48 20.15
C SER A 85 7.46 5.85 19.42
N ALA A 86 8.57 5.22 19.82
CA ALA A 86 9.83 5.34 19.08
C ALA A 86 9.80 4.62 17.72
N ARG A 87 8.81 3.75 17.46
CA ARG A 87 8.70 2.96 16.23
C ARG A 87 8.10 3.74 15.06
N THR A 88 7.19 4.67 15.34
CA THR A 88 6.39 5.34 14.31
C THR A 88 6.17 6.80 14.70
N LEU A 89 7.06 7.67 14.23
CA LEU A 89 7.02 9.09 14.56
C LEU A 89 7.45 9.96 13.38
N GLN A 90 6.85 11.15 13.29
CA GLN A 90 7.36 12.25 12.49
C GLN A 90 7.59 13.43 13.44
N ALA A 91 8.80 13.96 13.43
CA ALA A 91 9.19 15.12 14.20
C ALA A 91 9.76 16.19 13.27
N GLU A 92 9.28 17.41 13.39
CA GLU A 92 9.79 18.58 12.70
C GLU A 92 10.21 19.60 13.76
N PHE A 93 11.43 20.13 13.64
CA PHE A 93 11.94 21.12 14.57
C PHE A 93 13.01 21.97 13.89
N THR A 94 13.31 23.13 14.46
CA THR A 94 14.42 23.98 14.05
C THR A 94 15.39 24.12 15.20
N VAL A 95 16.65 23.78 14.98
CA VAL A 95 17.71 23.95 16.00
C VAL A 95 18.50 25.23 15.73
N TYR A 96 18.61 26.05 16.78
CA TYR A 96 19.36 27.30 16.76
C TYR A 96 20.53 27.22 17.73
N PRO A 97 21.73 27.68 17.33
CA PRO A 97 22.81 27.87 18.28
C PRO A 97 22.45 28.99 19.26
N SER A 98 22.95 28.91 20.48
CA SER A 98 22.87 30.03 21.41
C SER A 98 23.96 31.07 21.15
N PRO A 99 23.65 32.37 21.29
CA PRO A 99 24.67 33.41 21.36
C PRO A 99 25.69 33.22 22.49
N ALA A 100 25.35 32.46 23.54
CA ALA A 100 26.21 32.23 24.70
C ALA A 100 27.40 31.29 24.42
N ASP A 101 27.31 30.43 23.40
CA ASP A 101 28.33 29.42 23.05
C ASP A 101 28.93 29.66 21.66
N SER A 102 29.14 30.94 21.32
CA SER A 102 29.83 31.34 20.09
C SER A 102 29.24 30.72 18.81
N GLY A 103 27.93 30.43 18.76
CA GLY A 103 27.32 29.88 17.55
C GLY A 103 27.47 28.37 17.36
N LYS A 104 27.92 27.61 18.38
CA LYS A 104 28.01 26.14 18.33
C LYS A 104 26.63 25.48 18.37
N ILE A 105 26.46 24.39 17.61
CA ILE A 105 25.31 23.47 17.72
C ILE A 105 25.87 22.08 17.99
N ASN A 106 25.40 21.43 19.03
CA ASN A 106 25.67 20.00 19.20
C ASN A 106 24.49 19.34 19.91
N GLY A 107 23.51 18.93 19.11
CA GLY A 107 22.37 18.17 19.59
C GLY A 107 21.27 18.07 18.57
N GLY A 108 20.16 17.50 19.01
CA GLY A 108 19.15 17.00 18.11
C GLY A 108 18.16 16.10 18.85
N MET A 109 17.69 15.08 18.17
CA MET A 109 16.64 14.19 18.65
C MET A 109 17.18 12.78 18.86
N TYR A 110 16.78 12.15 19.96
CA TYR A 110 17.07 10.76 20.25
C TYR A 110 15.81 9.89 20.22
N PHE A 111 16.02 8.62 19.87
CA PHE A 111 14.97 7.62 19.72
C PHE A 111 15.51 6.26 20.16
N HIS A 112 14.59 5.40 20.61
CA HIS A 112 14.89 4.11 21.21
C HIS A 112 15.84 4.16 22.43
N ALA A 113 15.84 5.27 23.17
CA ALA A 113 16.69 5.45 24.34
C ALA A 113 16.33 4.46 25.46
N LYS A 114 17.34 3.74 25.99
CA LYS A 114 17.19 2.78 27.10
C LYS A 114 17.44 3.37 28.48
N ASP A 115 18.27 4.39 28.55
CA ASP A 115 18.86 4.98 29.76
C ASP A 115 18.57 6.49 29.84
N PHE A 116 17.45 6.93 29.27
CA PHE A 116 17.11 8.35 29.15
C PHE A 116 17.11 9.13 30.49
N ALA A 117 16.99 8.43 31.61
CA ALA A 117 17.01 8.97 32.96
C ALA A 117 18.42 9.02 33.59
N ASP A 118 19.44 8.49 32.91
CA ASP A 118 20.84 8.52 33.33
C ASP A 118 21.42 9.94 33.13
N ASP A 119 22.08 10.44 34.16
CA ASP A 119 22.75 11.74 34.20
C ASP A 119 24.29 11.63 34.14
N VAL A 120 24.83 10.43 33.96
CA VAL A 120 26.27 10.14 33.99
C VAL A 120 26.92 10.16 32.61
N ASP A 121 26.26 9.64 31.57
CA ASP A 121 26.77 9.51 30.21
C ASP A 121 25.73 9.83 29.11
N GLY A 122 26.14 9.61 27.84
CA GLY A 122 25.30 9.85 26.67
C GLY A 122 24.07 8.94 26.62
N VAL A 123 23.01 9.37 25.94
CA VAL A 123 21.80 8.54 25.76
C VAL A 123 22.12 7.27 24.96
N ASP A 124 22.06 6.09 25.58
CA ASP A 124 22.04 4.77 24.95
C ASP A 124 20.82 4.62 24.03
N GLY A 125 20.98 5.07 22.80
CA GLY A 125 19.98 5.04 21.76
C GLY A 125 20.49 5.59 20.44
N LEU A 126 19.58 5.71 19.49
CA LEU A 126 19.86 6.33 18.21
C LEU A 126 19.63 7.83 18.30
N ASN A 127 20.52 8.58 17.66
CA ASN A 127 20.56 10.01 17.82
C ASN A 127 20.77 10.69 16.46
N VAL A 128 19.79 11.49 16.04
CA VAL A 128 19.93 12.42 14.91
C VAL A 128 20.49 13.71 15.49
N ASN A 129 21.75 14.01 15.16
CA ASN A 129 22.50 15.13 15.72
C ASN A 129 22.83 16.16 14.65
N ILE A 130 22.63 17.44 14.97
CA ILE A 130 23.17 18.56 14.20
C ILE A 130 24.43 19.05 14.90
N ASP A 131 25.49 19.18 14.12
CA ASP A 131 26.83 19.54 14.57
C ASP A 131 27.32 20.74 13.79
N LYS A 132 27.67 21.80 14.53
CA LYS A 132 28.26 23.03 14.01
C LYS A 132 29.25 23.54 15.04
N ASP A 133 30.49 23.79 14.61
CA ASP A 133 31.51 24.39 15.47
C ASP A 133 31.31 25.91 15.63
N ALA A 134 31.91 26.47 16.69
CA ALA A 134 31.75 27.89 17.06
C ALA A 134 32.17 28.86 15.93
N ASP A 135 33.23 28.54 15.19
CA ASP A 135 33.85 29.46 14.22
C ASP A 135 33.66 29.03 12.76
N THR A 136 32.67 28.17 12.48
CA THR A 136 32.37 27.71 11.12
C THR A 136 31.01 28.20 10.65
N ASP A 137 30.92 28.55 9.37
CA ASP A 137 29.65 28.76 8.66
C ASP A 137 29.16 27.46 8.04
N TYR A 138 29.51 26.31 8.63
CA TYR A 138 29.13 25.00 8.13
C TYR A 138 28.61 24.12 9.25
N TYR A 139 27.50 23.44 8.97
CA TYR A 139 26.93 22.42 9.82
C TYR A 139 26.87 21.08 9.08
N ARG A 140 26.65 20.00 9.81
CA ARG A 140 26.30 18.69 9.23
C ARG A 140 25.28 18.00 10.12
N ALA A 141 24.53 17.08 9.53
CA ALA A 141 23.75 16.12 10.30
C ALA A 141 24.47 14.77 10.32
N TYR A 142 24.40 14.09 11.45
CA TYR A 142 24.78 12.68 11.51
C TYR A 142 23.91 11.90 12.47
N VAL A 143 23.79 10.61 12.17
CA VAL A 143 23.15 9.61 13.00
C VAL A 143 24.24 8.77 13.64
N TYR A 144 24.19 8.61 14.95
CA TYR A 144 25.07 7.70 15.68
C TYR A 144 24.26 6.79 16.61
N ASP A 145 24.86 5.68 16.99
CA ASP A 145 24.33 4.72 17.95
C ASP A 145 25.23 4.74 19.20
N PHE A 146 24.62 4.86 20.37
CA PHE A 146 25.30 4.87 21.66
C PHE A 146 24.79 3.67 22.45
N THR A 147 25.70 2.85 22.96
CA THR A 147 25.32 1.62 23.66
C THR A 147 26.30 1.33 24.79
N ASN A 148 25.76 1.10 25.99
CA ASN A 148 26.49 0.78 27.22
C ASN A 148 27.57 1.83 27.54
N GLY A 149 27.25 3.12 27.44
CA GLY A 149 28.19 4.20 27.76
C GLY A 149 29.34 4.36 26.76
N ALA A 150 29.27 3.66 25.62
CA ALA A 150 30.27 3.72 24.56
C ALA A 150 29.67 4.25 23.26
N TYR A 151 30.33 5.27 22.70
CA TYR A 151 30.04 5.76 21.35
C TYR A 151 30.43 4.69 20.33
N THR A 152 29.44 4.03 19.72
CA THR A 152 29.72 2.97 18.73
C THR A 152 30.07 3.52 17.35
N GLY A 153 30.01 4.84 17.17
CA GLY A 153 30.42 5.52 15.93
C GLY A 153 29.28 6.24 15.21
N ILE A 154 29.65 7.08 14.24
CA ILE A 154 28.71 7.64 13.25
C ILE A 154 28.24 6.50 12.34
N ILE A 155 26.94 6.23 12.31
CA ILE A 155 26.34 5.19 11.45
C ILE A 155 25.84 5.73 10.10
N SER A 156 25.64 7.05 10.00
CA SER A 156 25.39 7.80 8.75
C SER A 156 25.63 9.30 8.94
N ASN A 157 26.05 10.03 7.91
CA ASN A 157 26.23 11.48 7.96
C ASN A 157 25.94 12.16 6.62
N THR A 158 25.76 13.48 6.66
CA THR A 158 25.76 14.34 5.48
C THR A 158 27.14 14.95 5.25
N PRO A 159 27.44 15.38 4.01
CA PRO A 159 28.46 16.41 3.78
C PRO A 159 28.16 17.68 4.59
N TYR A 160 29.18 18.52 4.77
CA TYR A 160 29.02 19.85 5.35
C TYR A 160 28.14 20.73 4.46
N ARG A 161 27.24 21.49 5.10
CA ARG A 161 26.27 22.41 4.48
C ARG A 161 26.47 23.80 5.07
N GLU A 162 26.27 24.84 4.26
CA GLU A 162 26.41 26.22 4.70
C GLU A 162 25.33 26.60 5.73
N TYR A 163 25.74 27.26 6.81
CA TYR A 163 24.84 27.75 7.84
C TYR A 163 24.46 29.21 7.56
N THR A 164 23.19 29.46 7.27
CA THR A 164 22.68 30.77 6.84
C THR A 164 22.29 31.70 7.99
N GLY A 165 22.44 31.26 9.24
CA GLY A 165 21.99 32.01 10.42
C GLY A 165 20.50 31.84 10.78
N ALA A 166 19.70 31.16 9.94
CA ALA A 166 18.25 31.00 10.12
C ALA A 166 17.84 29.85 11.06
N GLY A 167 18.81 29.15 11.66
CA GLY A 167 18.61 27.85 12.31
C GLY A 167 18.55 26.71 11.30
N VAL A 168 18.85 25.49 11.74
CA VAL A 168 18.80 24.30 10.89
C VAL A 168 17.44 23.64 11.06
N LYS A 169 16.66 23.58 9.98
CA LYS A 169 15.37 22.87 10.01
C LYS A 169 15.62 21.39 9.84
N VAL A 170 15.03 20.59 10.70
CA VAL A 170 15.19 19.13 10.72
C VAL A 170 13.82 18.49 10.73
N LYS A 171 13.62 17.55 9.82
CA LYS A 171 12.50 16.63 9.85
C LYS A 171 13.03 15.21 10.00
N VAL A 172 12.58 14.53 11.05
CA VAL A 172 12.89 13.12 11.32
C VAL A 172 11.63 12.31 11.10
N VAL A 173 11.71 11.27 10.26
CA VAL A 173 10.63 10.30 10.07
C VAL A 173 11.17 8.93 10.43
N VAL A 174 10.55 8.31 11.44
CA VAL A 174 10.77 6.91 11.79
C VAL A 174 9.52 6.13 11.44
N ASP A 175 9.69 5.11 10.61
CA ASP A 175 8.63 4.17 10.22
C ASP A 175 9.16 2.73 10.39
N GLU A 176 8.83 2.14 11.52
CA GLU A 176 9.33 0.86 12.02
C GLU A 176 10.87 0.77 11.97
N GLU A 177 11.41 0.13 10.93
CA GLU A 177 12.85 -0.08 10.76
C GLU A 177 13.50 0.97 9.86
N ARG A 178 12.79 1.99 9.39
CA ARG A 178 13.33 3.02 8.51
C ARG A 178 13.42 4.36 9.20
N LEU A 179 14.59 5.00 9.08
CA LEU A 179 14.85 6.37 9.49
C LEU A 179 15.17 7.22 8.25
N ASP A 180 14.40 8.29 8.07
CA ASP A 180 14.68 9.37 7.11
C ASP A 180 14.88 10.70 7.84
N VAL A 181 15.92 11.44 7.47
CA VAL A 181 16.22 12.79 8.01
C VAL A 181 16.29 13.77 6.86
N TYR A 182 15.46 14.81 6.90
CA TYR A 182 15.45 15.91 5.94
C TYR A 182 15.99 17.18 6.62
N LEU A 183 16.66 18.01 5.82
CA LEU A 183 17.25 19.27 6.25
C LEU A 183 16.71 20.41 5.40
N ASP A 184 16.52 21.58 6.00
CA ASP A 184 16.21 22.84 5.31
C ASP A 184 15.05 22.77 4.29
N ASP A 185 13.97 22.08 4.69
CA ASP A 185 12.74 21.86 3.89
C ASP A 185 12.94 21.06 2.58
N GLU A 186 14.05 20.32 2.46
CA GLU A 186 14.27 19.41 1.32
C GLU A 186 13.19 18.32 1.25
N THR A 187 12.81 17.94 0.02
CA THR A 187 11.84 16.87 -0.25
C THR A 187 12.49 15.49 -0.35
N ILE A 188 13.82 15.43 -0.46
CA ILE A 188 14.62 14.20 -0.49
C ILE A 188 15.35 14.11 0.86
N PRO A 189 15.34 12.95 1.54
CA PRO A 189 16.04 12.80 2.80
C PRO A 189 17.55 12.95 2.59
N ALA A 190 18.17 13.77 3.44
CA ALA A 190 19.61 13.94 3.50
C ALA A 190 20.31 12.71 4.10
N ILE A 191 19.59 11.96 4.96
CA ILE A 191 20.03 10.66 5.48
C ILE A 191 18.85 9.68 5.40
N THR A 192 19.06 8.52 4.79
CA THR A 192 18.16 7.36 4.86
C THR A 192 18.93 6.19 5.48
N LYS A 193 18.33 5.53 6.47
CA LYS A 193 18.95 4.39 7.15
C LYS A 193 17.92 3.32 7.51
N ASN A 194 18.20 2.09 7.12
CA ASN A 194 17.53 0.93 7.69
C ASN A 194 18.16 0.59 9.05
N LEU A 195 17.33 0.57 10.08
CA LEU A 195 17.63 0.22 11.46
C LEU A 195 17.59 -1.30 11.56
N ALA A 196 18.74 -1.97 11.45
CA ALA A 196 18.86 -3.43 11.43
C ALA A 196 18.64 -4.09 12.82
N TYR A 197 17.74 -3.56 13.65
CA TYR A 197 17.71 -3.89 15.08
C TYR A 197 16.33 -4.31 15.59
N ALA A 198 16.28 -5.49 16.19
CA ALA A 198 15.16 -5.98 16.98
C ALA A 198 15.34 -5.63 18.46
N LYS A 199 14.36 -4.93 19.06
CA LYS A 199 13.98 -4.77 20.50
C LYS A 199 13.67 -3.29 20.80
N LYS A 200 12.73 -2.91 21.67
CA LYS A 200 11.77 -3.57 22.58
C LYS A 200 10.67 -2.52 22.83
N ASP A 201 9.47 -2.95 23.20
CA ASP A 201 8.48 -2.02 23.76
C ASP A 201 9.03 -1.42 25.06
N GLY A 202 8.89 -0.10 25.24
CA GLY A 202 9.37 0.64 26.42
C GLY A 202 10.56 1.60 26.22
N CYS A 203 10.95 1.94 24.98
CA CYS A 203 12.01 2.94 24.74
C CYS A 203 11.47 4.36 24.59
N SER A 204 12.28 5.36 24.96
CA SER A 204 11.89 6.78 24.98
C SER A 204 12.33 7.56 23.73
N VAL A 205 11.60 8.64 23.46
CA VAL A 205 11.88 9.65 22.43
C VAL A 205 12.11 10.99 23.11
N GLY A 206 13.04 11.79 22.59
CA GLY A 206 13.31 13.08 23.19
C GLY A 206 14.34 13.90 22.45
N PHE A 207 14.74 14.99 23.08
CA PHE A 207 15.74 15.91 22.55
C PHE A 207 16.92 16.00 23.49
N ARG A 208 18.09 16.25 22.92
CA ARG A 208 19.33 16.37 23.66
C ARG A 208 20.14 17.61 23.28
N SER A 209 20.88 18.10 24.25
CA SER A 209 21.92 19.12 24.10
C SER A 209 23.21 18.60 24.69
N PHE A 210 24.33 18.71 23.97
CA PHE A 210 25.61 18.14 24.39
C PHE A 210 26.76 19.13 24.22
N HIS A 211 27.36 19.61 25.32
CA HIS A 211 28.50 20.55 25.27
C HIS A 211 28.27 21.83 24.47
N ALA A 212 27.01 22.24 24.33
CA ALA A 212 26.57 23.47 23.71
C ALA A 212 25.15 23.82 24.18
N THR A 213 24.90 25.11 24.34
CA THR A 213 23.60 25.73 24.52
C THR A 213 22.99 25.89 23.13
N GLN A 214 21.85 25.25 22.91
CA GLN A 214 21.03 25.47 21.73
C GLN A 214 19.57 25.61 22.11
N THR A 215 18.76 26.16 21.21
CA THR A 215 17.31 26.19 21.37
C THR A 215 16.65 25.43 20.22
N PHE A 216 15.74 24.53 20.57
CA PHE A 216 14.82 23.91 19.62
C PHE A 216 13.56 24.78 19.53
N ARG A 217 13.06 25.02 18.31
CA ARG A 217 11.85 25.80 18.04
C ARG A 217 11.00 25.11 16.98
N ASN A 218 9.74 25.54 16.84
CA ASN A 218 8.79 25.00 15.87
C ASN A 218 8.64 23.47 15.98
N VAL A 219 8.77 22.93 17.19
CA VAL A 219 8.73 21.50 17.45
C VAL A 219 7.31 20.99 17.21
N THR A 220 7.15 20.18 16.18
CA THR A 220 5.93 19.44 15.87
C THR A 220 6.28 17.97 15.92
N ILE A 221 5.58 17.20 16.75
CA ILE A 221 5.77 15.75 16.81
C ILE A 221 4.43 15.08 16.70
N THR A 222 4.32 14.17 15.75
CA THR A 222 3.17 13.31 15.59
C THR A 222 3.64 11.86 15.74
N ASN A 223 3.00 11.11 16.63
CA ASN A 223 3.00 9.66 16.47
C ASN A 223 2.36 9.40 15.10
N VAL A 224 3.02 8.66 14.22
CA VAL A 224 2.46 8.32 12.90
C VAL A 224 1.23 7.40 13.04
N LEU A 225 0.89 7.02 14.28
CA LEU A 225 -0.36 6.38 14.68
C LEU A 225 -1.63 7.23 14.46
N ASP A 226 -1.54 8.54 14.20
CA ASP A 226 -2.70 9.42 13.92
C ASP A 226 -2.93 9.71 12.42
N ARG A 227 -2.26 8.97 11.52
CA ARG A 227 -2.95 8.61 10.28
C ARG A 227 -4.00 7.57 10.71
N PRO A 228 -5.29 7.68 10.32
CA PRO A 228 -6.12 6.47 10.29
C PRO A 228 -5.26 5.43 9.57
N GLN A 229 -4.93 4.31 10.22
CA GLN A 229 -4.22 3.23 9.54
C GLN A 229 -4.96 3.05 8.23
N SER A 230 -4.26 3.26 7.10
CA SER A 230 -4.86 2.87 5.83
C SER A 230 -5.30 1.42 6.04
N PRO A 231 -6.58 1.08 5.82
CA PRO A 231 -7.06 -0.27 6.05
C PRO A 231 -6.08 -1.25 5.42
N THR A 232 -5.70 -2.28 6.17
CA THR A 232 -4.70 -3.25 5.71
C THR A 232 -5.26 -3.93 4.47
N VAL A 233 -4.54 -3.83 3.36
CA VAL A 233 -4.95 -4.45 2.10
C VAL A 233 -4.52 -5.90 2.11
N LYS A 234 -5.47 -6.84 1.96
CA LYS A 234 -5.23 -8.27 2.07
C LYS A 234 -5.44 -8.94 0.73
N VAL A 235 -4.39 -9.53 0.17
CA VAL A 235 -4.42 -10.17 -1.16
C VAL A 235 -3.97 -11.62 -1.10
N LEU A 236 -4.82 -12.52 -1.60
CA LEU A 236 -4.51 -13.94 -1.79
C LEU A 236 -4.36 -14.28 -3.28
N MET A 237 -3.27 -14.93 -3.64
CA MET A 237 -3.12 -15.55 -4.96
C MET A 237 -3.34 -17.06 -4.89
N VAL A 238 -4.36 -17.55 -5.60
CA VAL A 238 -4.56 -18.98 -5.89
C VAL A 238 -3.68 -19.34 -7.09
N GLY A 239 -2.58 -20.04 -6.84
CA GLY A 239 -1.61 -20.29 -7.91
C GLY A 239 -0.50 -21.26 -7.58
N ASN A 240 0.69 -20.92 -8.07
CA ASN A 240 1.85 -21.81 -8.07
C ASN A 240 3.15 -20.98 -7.94
N SER A 241 4.26 -21.48 -8.45
CA SER A 241 5.56 -20.80 -8.40
C SER A 241 5.58 -19.42 -9.05
N TYR A 242 4.64 -19.12 -9.95
CA TYR A 242 4.54 -17.81 -10.61
C TYR A 242 3.92 -16.76 -9.69
N ALA A 243 2.85 -17.12 -8.96
CA ALA A 243 2.29 -16.30 -7.90
C ALA A 243 3.33 -16.07 -6.79
N GLN A 244 4.12 -17.10 -6.46
CA GLN A 244 5.22 -16.94 -5.51
C GLN A 244 6.27 -15.93 -6.00
N ASP A 245 6.68 -16.00 -7.27
CA ASP A 245 7.60 -15.03 -7.85
C ASP A 245 7.03 -13.60 -7.79
N ALA A 246 5.73 -13.41 -8.07
CA ALA A 246 5.09 -12.10 -7.98
C ALA A 246 4.95 -11.55 -6.55
N MET A 247 4.65 -12.42 -5.59
CA MET A 247 4.39 -12.03 -4.20
C MET A 247 5.64 -11.98 -3.33
N THR A 248 6.81 -12.35 -3.87
CA THR A 248 8.09 -12.36 -3.14
C THR A 248 8.38 -11.00 -2.49
N TYR A 249 8.22 -9.90 -3.25
CA TYR A 249 8.52 -8.54 -2.77
C TYR A 249 7.29 -7.65 -2.57
N ALA A 250 6.09 -8.09 -2.94
CA ALA A 250 4.88 -7.26 -2.96
C ALA A 250 4.61 -6.57 -1.61
N HIS A 251 4.70 -7.31 -0.49
CA HIS A 251 4.49 -6.77 0.86
C HIS A 251 5.54 -5.71 1.24
N ALA A 252 6.83 -5.95 0.94
CA ALA A 252 7.92 -5.01 1.25
C ALA A 252 7.84 -3.74 0.37
N LEU A 253 7.46 -3.90 -0.90
CA LEU A 253 7.20 -2.78 -1.80
C LEU A 253 6.05 -1.90 -1.27
N ALA A 254 4.95 -2.54 -0.87
CA ALA A 254 3.80 -1.86 -0.28
C ALA A 254 4.16 -1.12 1.02
N ALA A 255 4.88 -1.77 1.93
CA ALA A 255 5.35 -1.17 3.17
C ALA A 255 6.21 0.08 2.89
N SER A 256 7.13 0.01 1.93
CA SER A 256 7.97 1.16 1.57
C SER A 256 7.22 2.36 0.98
N ALA A 257 5.99 2.13 0.50
CA ALA A 257 5.06 3.14 0.02
C ALA A 257 4.00 3.55 1.06
N GLY A 258 4.18 3.16 2.32
CA GLY A 258 3.26 3.44 3.42
C GLY A 258 1.89 2.78 3.23
N VAL A 259 1.86 1.57 2.66
CA VAL A 259 0.67 0.71 2.55
C VAL A 259 0.89 -0.53 3.41
N ASN A 260 0.05 -0.75 4.41
CA ASN A 260 0.01 -2.02 5.12
C ASN A 260 -0.67 -3.05 4.23
N MET A 261 0.06 -4.12 3.86
CA MET A 261 -0.43 -5.14 2.94
C MET A 261 -0.07 -6.54 3.44
N ILE A 262 -1.07 -7.44 3.45
CA ILE A 262 -0.88 -8.87 3.68
C ILE A 262 -0.94 -9.57 2.33
N CYS A 263 0.11 -10.34 2.03
CA CYS A 263 0.28 -11.05 0.77
C CYS A 263 0.31 -12.56 0.98
N GLY A 264 -0.75 -13.26 0.61
CA GLY A 264 -0.86 -14.72 0.67
C GLY A 264 -0.67 -15.40 -0.69
N VAL A 265 -0.06 -16.58 -0.71
CA VAL A 265 -0.03 -17.48 -1.89
C VAL A 265 -0.45 -18.88 -1.48
N MET A 266 -1.56 -19.35 -2.04
CA MET A 266 -1.96 -20.76 -2.00
C MET A 266 -1.15 -21.50 -3.07
N TYR A 267 -0.04 -22.12 -2.67
CA TYR A 267 0.94 -22.68 -3.60
C TYR A 267 0.84 -24.20 -3.72
N TYR A 268 0.80 -24.66 -4.97
CA TYR A 268 1.21 -26.01 -5.35
C TYR A 268 2.06 -25.95 -6.63
N GLY A 269 3.16 -26.72 -6.69
CA GLY A 269 4.12 -26.64 -7.80
C GLY A 269 3.48 -26.94 -9.16
N GLY A 270 3.57 -25.99 -10.10
CA GLY A 270 3.02 -26.13 -11.45
C GLY A 270 1.49 -26.26 -11.54
N CYS A 271 0.76 -25.92 -10.47
CA CYS A 271 -0.68 -26.15 -10.39
C CYS A 271 -1.45 -25.44 -11.50
N THR A 272 -2.38 -26.15 -12.13
CA THR A 272 -3.35 -25.59 -13.09
C THR A 272 -4.65 -25.24 -12.39
N VAL A 273 -5.47 -24.41 -13.03
CA VAL A 273 -6.83 -24.09 -12.54
C VAL A 273 -7.70 -25.34 -12.37
N GLN A 274 -7.54 -26.35 -13.24
CA GLN A 274 -8.18 -27.66 -13.09
C GLN A 274 -7.73 -28.35 -11.80
N GLN A 275 -6.42 -28.41 -11.55
CA GLN A 275 -5.90 -29.07 -10.35
C GLN A 275 -6.35 -28.36 -9.07
N HIS A 276 -6.39 -27.03 -9.05
CA HIS A 276 -6.96 -26.29 -7.92
C HIS A 276 -8.42 -26.68 -7.67
N ALA A 277 -9.25 -26.76 -8.72
CA ALA A 277 -10.66 -27.15 -8.59
C ALA A 277 -10.82 -28.61 -8.14
N ASP A 278 -9.97 -29.51 -8.61
CA ASP A 278 -9.93 -30.91 -8.19
C ASP A 278 -9.54 -31.03 -6.71
N PHE A 279 -8.52 -30.28 -6.27
CA PHE A 279 -8.05 -30.25 -4.89
C PHE A 279 -9.10 -29.68 -3.94
N LEU A 280 -9.81 -28.63 -4.36
CA LEU A 280 -10.94 -28.07 -3.63
C LEU A 280 -12.06 -29.12 -3.50
N THR A 281 -12.51 -29.69 -4.62
CA THR A 281 -13.62 -30.67 -4.63
C THR A 281 -13.31 -31.92 -3.79
N GLN A 282 -12.04 -32.33 -3.77
CA GLN A 282 -11.57 -33.50 -3.02
C GLN A 282 -11.13 -33.17 -1.60
N ASN A 283 -11.19 -31.90 -1.19
CA ASN A 283 -10.68 -31.36 0.08
C ASN A 283 -9.26 -31.84 0.41
N LYS A 284 -8.33 -31.71 -0.55
CA LYS A 284 -6.95 -32.17 -0.41
C LYS A 284 -6.08 -31.17 0.35
N ASN A 285 -5.26 -31.69 1.27
CA ASN A 285 -4.31 -30.92 2.08
C ASN A 285 -2.92 -30.85 1.44
N VAL A 286 -2.85 -30.32 0.21
CA VAL A 286 -1.67 -30.39 -0.65
C VAL A 286 -0.88 -29.09 -0.73
N TYR A 287 -1.43 -27.97 -0.26
CA TYR A 287 -0.80 -26.68 -0.45
C TYR A 287 0.31 -26.41 0.56
N THR A 288 1.34 -25.70 0.09
CA THR A 288 2.18 -24.87 0.96
C THR A 288 1.57 -23.47 0.94
N TYR A 289 1.35 -22.88 2.10
CA TYR A 289 0.89 -21.51 2.22
C TYR A 289 2.07 -20.58 2.48
N PHE A 290 2.25 -19.60 1.60
CA PHE A 290 3.23 -18.53 1.78
C PHE A 290 2.50 -17.25 2.22
N LYS A 291 3.09 -16.53 3.17
CA LYS A 291 2.57 -15.26 3.67
C LYS A 291 3.71 -14.26 3.79
N ASN A 292 3.53 -13.07 3.23
CA ASN A 292 4.50 -11.96 3.23
C ASN A 292 5.91 -12.39 2.80
N GLY A 293 6.01 -13.09 1.67
CA GLY A 293 7.27 -13.56 1.10
C GLY A 293 7.92 -14.75 1.82
N GLY A 294 7.41 -15.14 2.99
CA GLY A 294 7.87 -16.29 3.77
C GLY A 294 6.97 -17.51 3.62
N THR A 295 7.48 -18.68 4.02
CA THR A 295 6.63 -19.87 4.23
C THR A 295 5.91 -19.73 5.56
N ASP A 296 4.58 -19.86 5.57
CA ASP A 296 3.77 -19.85 6.79
C ASP A 296 3.54 -21.29 7.29
N ARG A 297 2.85 -22.11 6.50
CA ARG A 297 2.53 -23.51 6.83
C ARG A 297 2.45 -24.41 5.61
N GLN A 298 2.50 -25.71 5.82
CA GLN A 298 2.47 -26.74 4.77
C GLN A 298 1.35 -27.74 5.01
N SER A 299 1.00 -28.50 3.97
CA SER A 299 -0.03 -29.55 4.01
C SER A 299 -1.38 -29.02 4.45
N VAL A 300 -1.80 -27.91 3.85
CA VAL A 300 -3.09 -27.26 4.10
C VAL A 300 -4.05 -27.39 2.92
N THR A 301 -5.34 -27.31 3.20
CA THR A 301 -6.42 -27.36 2.21
C THR A 301 -6.66 -25.99 1.55
N PHE A 302 -7.54 -25.94 0.55
CA PHE A 302 -7.97 -24.68 -0.06
C PHE A 302 -8.61 -23.76 0.98
N ASP A 303 -9.51 -24.31 1.80
CA ASP A 303 -10.28 -23.57 2.79
C ASP A 303 -9.44 -23.11 3.97
N ASP A 304 -8.46 -23.90 4.41
CA ASP A 304 -7.52 -23.48 5.46
C ASP A 304 -6.78 -22.18 5.10
N VAL A 305 -6.56 -21.93 3.81
CA VAL A 305 -5.89 -20.71 3.32
C VAL A 305 -6.90 -19.62 2.98
N LEU A 306 -8.05 -20.00 2.40
CA LEU A 306 -9.10 -19.04 2.05
C LEU A 306 -9.69 -18.36 3.29
N PHE A 307 -9.79 -19.06 4.42
CA PHE A 307 -10.30 -18.53 5.69
C PHE A 307 -9.21 -17.97 6.62
N ASP A 308 -7.97 -17.88 6.17
CA ASP A 308 -6.87 -17.33 6.98
C ASP A 308 -7.06 -15.84 7.30
N GLU A 309 -7.67 -15.11 6.38
CA GLU A 309 -7.91 -13.67 6.48
C GLU A 309 -9.26 -13.30 5.86
N ASP A 310 -9.82 -12.16 6.27
CA ASP A 310 -10.87 -11.45 5.53
C ASP A 310 -10.26 -10.82 4.27
N TRP A 311 -9.99 -11.62 3.24
CA TRP A 311 -9.32 -11.17 2.02
C TRP A 311 -10.10 -10.06 1.31
N ASP A 312 -9.43 -8.97 0.95
CA ASP A 312 -10.00 -7.91 0.10
C ASP A 312 -9.94 -8.32 -1.38
N TYR A 313 -8.89 -9.06 -1.75
CA TYR A 313 -8.63 -9.46 -3.13
C TYR A 313 -8.21 -10.93 -3.22
N VAL A 314 -8.79 -11.66 -4.15
CA VAL A 314 -8.38 -13.04 -4.47
C VAL A 314 -8.12 -13.15 -5.97
N THR A 315 -6.91 -13.55 -6.37
CA THR A 315 -6.59 -13.72 -7.80
C THR A 315 -6.45 -15.19 -8.18
N ILE A 316 -6.87 -15.54 -9.39
CA ILE A 316 -6.72 -16.88 -9.95
C ILE A 316 -5.72 -16.85 -11.11
N GLN A 317 -4.83 -17.84 -11.15
CA GLN A 317 -3.98 -18.15 -12.32
C GLN A 317 -4.05 -19.62 -12.73
N THR A 318 -3.42 -19.97 -13.84
CA THR A 318 -3.21 -21.36 -14.28
C THR A 318 -1.72 -21.68 -14.48
N GLY A 319 -1.41 -22.89 -14.94
CA GLY A 319 -0.04 -23.38 -15.15
C GLY A 319 0.57 -22.97 -16.51
N GLN A 320 1.91 -22.95 -16.57
CA GLN A 320 2.66 -22.53 -17.76
C GLN A 320 2.36 -23.39 -19.00
N GLY A 321 2.17 -22.71 -20.13
CA GLY A 321 1.85 -23.30 -21.41
C GLY A 321 0.36 -23.51 -21.66
N LEU A 322 -0.51 -23.25 -20.68
CA LEU A 322 -1.97 -23.37 -20.81
C LEU A 322 -2.69 -22.01 -20.85
N GLN A 323 -1.99 -20.94 -20.49
CA GLN A 323 -2.60 -19.64 -20.19
C GLN A 323 -3.23 -18.95 -21.39
N GLY A 324 -2.75 -19.26 -22.59
CA GLY A 324 -3.33 -18.81 -23.85
C GLY A 324 -4.44 -19.71 -24.42
N SER A 325 -4.99 -20.66 -23.66
CA SER A 325 -6.08 -21.54 -24.10
C SER A 325 -7.23 -21.52 -23.12
N LYS A 326 -8.27 -20.74 -23.44
CA LYS A 326 -9.48 -20.54 -22.63
C LYS A 326 -10.16 -21.85 -22.23
N GLU A 327 -10.11 -22.86 -23.10
CA GLU A 327 -10.73 -24.17 -22.89
C GLU A 327 -10.11 -24.90 -21.69
N THR A 328 -8.85 -24.60 -21.34
CA THR A 328 -8.17 -25.20 -20.18
C THR A 328 -8.64 -24.62 -18.85
N PHE A 329 -9.38 -23.50 -18.88
CA PHE A 329 -9.96 -22.88 -17.70
C PHE A 329 -11.33 -23.42 -17.36
N TYR A 330 -12.13 -23.82 -18.35
CA TYR A 330 -13.51 -24.24 -18.12
C TYR A 330 -13.66 -25.78 -18.02
N PRO A 331 -14.57 -26.27 -17.15
CA PRO A 331 -15.46 -25.50 -16.26
C PRO A 331 -14.79 -25.01 -14.96
N TYR A 332 -13.54 -25.41 -14.70
CA TYR A 332 -12.86 -25.33 -13.41
C TYR A 332 -12.77 -23.93 -12.79
N ILE A 333 -12.53 -22.89 -13.61
CA ILE A 333 -12.49 -21.51 -13.12
C ILE A 333 -13.82 -21.08 -12.50
N ARG A 334 -14.96 -21.56 -13.02
CA ARG A 334 -16.28 -21.30 -12.43
C ARG A 334 -16.46 -21.99 -11.09
N THR A 335 -15.93 -23.20 -10.94
CA THR A 335 -15.91 -23.91 -9.64
C THR A 335 -15.15 -23.09 -8.60
N LEU A 336 -13.97 -22.58 -8.94
CA LEU A 336 -13.17 -21.77 -8.02
C LEU A 336 -13.84 -20.43 -7.69
N ILE A 337 -14.32 -19.69 -8.70
CA ILE A 337 -15.00 -18.40 -8.51
C ILE A 337 -16.22 -18.58 -7.62
N ALA A 338 -17.10 -19.53 -7.92
CA ALA A 338 -18.30 -19.76 -7.13
C ALA A 338 -17.97 -20.13 -5.68
N HIS A 339 -16.91 -20.90 -5.45
CA HIS A 339 -16.48 -21.23 -4.09
C HIS A 339 -15.97 -20.01 -3.33
N ILE A 340 -15.14 -19.18 -3.97
CA ILE A 340 -14.59 -17.95 -3.38
C ILE A 340 -15.70 -16.95 -3.08
N GLU A 341 -16.61 -16.68 -4.04
CA GLU A 341 -17.75 -15.75 -3.86
C GLU A 341 -18.65 -16.17 -2.69
N ASN A 342 -18.88 -17.47 -2.52
CA ASN A 342 -19.71 -17.98 -1.42
C ASN A 342 -18.99 -17.93 -0.06
N SER A 343 -17.68 -18.12 -0.05
CA SER A 343 -16.88 -18.29 1.17
C SER A 343 -16.37 -16.96 1.72
N VAL A 344 -15.97 -16.04 0.84
CA VAL A 344 -15.42 -14.70 1.16
C VAL A 344 -16.09 -13.63 0.28
N PRO A 345 -17.40 -13.35 0.46
CA PRO A 345 -18.20 -12.53 -0.45
C PRO A 345 -17.79 -11.05 -0.53
N ALA A 346 -16.96 -10.57 0.40
CA ALA A 346 -16.40 -9.23 0.37
C ALA A 346 -15.18 -9.10 -0.56
N ALA A 347 -14.53 -10.21 -0.91
CA ALA A 347 -13.33 -10.21 -1.72
C ALA A 347 -13.64 -9.90 -3.19
N GLU A 348 -12.89 -8.97 -3.78
CA GLU A 348 -12.88 -8.77 -5.21
C GLU A 348 -12.02 -9.84 -5.89
N ILE A 349 -12.63 -10.60 -6.81
CA ILE A 349 -11.93 -11.65 -7.55
C ILE A 349 -11.27 -11.06 -8.78
N GLY A 350 -9.96 -11.27 -8.92
CA GLY A 350 -9.17 -10.87 -10.09
C GLY A 350 -8.53 -12.05 -10.82
N LEU A 351 -7.90 -11.76 -11.95
CA LEU A 351 -7.06 -12.73 -12.67
C LEU A 351 -5.59 -12.30 -12.61
N PHE A 352 -4.68 -13.26 -12.43
CA PHE A 352 -3.25 -13.02 -12.52
C PHE A 352 -2.74 -13.51 -13.89
N GLU A 353 -2.50 -12.55 -14.81
CA GLU A 353 -2.07 -12.79 -16.19
C GLU A 353 -0.59 -13.15 -16.23
N SER A 354 -0.28 -14.42 -15.96
CA SER A 354 1.08 -14.96 -16.10
C SER A 354 1.58 -14.89 -17.56
N TRP A 355 2.90 -14.86 -17.75
CA TRP A 355 3.58 -14.43 -18.97
C TRP A 355 3.99 -15.54 -19.94
N ALA A 356 4.29 -15.13 -21.18
CA ALA A 356 4.80 -16.02 -22.23
C ALA A 356 6.21 -16.56 -21.89
N VAL A 357 6.54 -17.71 -22.47
CA VAL A 357 7.93 -18.19 -22.46
C VAL A 357 8.80 -17.15 -23.21
N PRO A 358 10.00 -16.80 -22.71
CA PRO A 358 10.87 -15.83 -23.37
C PRO A 358 11.44 -16.32 -24.70
N SER A 359 11.68 -15.40 -25.64
CA SER A 359 12.18 -15.71 -26.99
C SER A 359 13.53 -16.43 -27.00
N CYS A 360 14.38 -16.22 -26.00
CA CYS A 360 15.65 -16.93 -25.87
C CYS A 360 15.50 -18.43 -25.50
N TYR A 361 14.28 -18.94 -25.36
CA TYR A 361 13.98 -20.37 -25.22
C TYR A 361 13.24 -20.96 -26.44
N GLU A 362 13.03 -20.20 -27.51
CA GLU A 362 12.54 -20.73 -28.79
C GLU A 362 13.59 -21.64 -29.44
N ASN A 363 13.15 -22.62 -30.23
CA ASN A 363 13.99 -23.60 -30.94
C ASN A 363 14.90 -24.45 -30.03
N THR A 364 14.65 -24.44 -28.71
CA THR A 364 15.38 -25.26 -27.73
C THR A 364 14.70 -26.60 -27.44
N GLY A 365 13.55 -26.87 -28.06
CA GLY A 365 12.70 -28.03 -27.74
C GLY A 365 11.83 -27.82 -26.49
N ASN A 366 11.55 -26.57 -26.12
CA ASN A 366 10.76 -26.24 -24.94
C ASN A 366 9.30 -26.67 -25.11
N SER A 367 8.89 -27.71 -24.37
CA SER A 367 7.54 -28.27 -24.48
C SER A 367 6.42 -27.29 -24.09
N ARG A 368 6.72 -26.23 -23.34
CA ARG A 368 5.75 -25.18 -22.97
C ARG A 368 5.32 -24.30 -24.15
N LEU A 369 6.12 -24.25 -25.20
CA LEU A 369 5.81 -23.55 -26.45
C LEU A 369 5.14 -24.44 -27.51
N SER A 370 4.95 -25.73 -27.23
CA SER A 370 4.41 -26.71 -28.21
C SER A 370 3.01 -26.34 -28.74
N ARG A 371 2.17 -25.70 -27.93
CA ARG A 371 0.83 -25.20 -28.31
C ARG A 371 0.86 -23.90 -29.11
N TYR A 372 2.03 -23.28 -29.19
CA TYR A 372 2.23 -21.94 -29.73
C TYR A 372 3.21 -21.95 -30.91
N ASN A 373 3.37 -23.10 -31.57
CA ASN A 373 4.27 -23.27 -32.73
C ASN A 373 5.71 -22.81 -32.45
N ASP A 374 6.20 -23.04 -31.22
CA ASP A 374 7.53 -22.61 -30.79
C ASP A 374 7.75 -21.09 -30.91
N ASN A 375 6.68 -20.30 -30.73
CA ASN A 375 6.68 -18.85 -30.93
C ASN A 375 6.16 -18.10 -29.69
N SER A 376 7.04 -17.33 -29.07
CA SER A 376 6.80 -16.60 -27.81
C SER A 376 5.84 -15.42 -28.00
N GLU A 377 5.96 -14.72 -29.13
CA GLU A 377 5.08 -13.59 -29.47
C GLU A 377 3.64 -14.08 -29.68
N PHE A 378 3.46 -15.20 -30.37
CA PHE A 378 2.16 -15.84 -30.54
C PHE A 378 1.59 -16.32 -29.20
N MET A 379 2.41 -16.92 -28.33
CA MET A 379 2.01 -17.28 -26.98
C MET A 379 1.52 -16.06 -26.20
N TYR A 380 2.28 -14.97 -26.22
CA TYR A 380 1.92 -13.70 -25.61
C TYR A 380 0.55 -13.17 -26.11
N GLN A 381 0.36 -13.10 -27.42
CA GLN A 381 -0.91 -12.65 -28.01
C GLN A 381 -2.09 -13.53 -27.59
N GLN A 382 -1.91 -14.85 -27.51
CA GLN A 382 -2.95 -15.75 -27.04
C GLN A 382 -3.26 -15.58 -25.54
N ILE A 383 -2.24 -15.29 -24.72
CA ILE A 383 -2.43 -14.99 -23.28
C ILE A 383 -3.27 -13.72 -23.12
N ILE A 384 -2.88 -12.61 -23.77
CA ILE A 384 -3.62 -11.34 -23.69
C ILE A 384 -5.08 -11.51 -24.14
N LYS A 385 -5.29 -12.23 -25.24
CA LYS A 385 -6.65 -12.54 -25.71
C LYS A 385 -7.43 -13.36 -24.69
N THR A 386 -6.83 -14.42 -24.16
CA THR A 386 -7.50 -15.34 -23.22
C THR A 386 -7.91 -14.65 -21.93
N PHE A 387 -7.01 -13.86 -21.33
CA PHE A 387 -7.31 -13.17 -20.07
C PHE A 387 -8.36 -12.07 -20.23
N LYS A 388 -8.42 -11.38 -21.38
CA LYS A 388 -9.54 -10.48 -21.73
C LYS A 388 -10.88 -11.21 -21.76
N GLU A 389 -10.94 -12.34 -22.46
CA GLU A 389 -12.16 -13.13 -22.58
C GLU A 389 -12.59 -13.69 -21.21
N LEU A 390 -11.65 -14.23 -20.44
CA LEU A 390 -11.93 -14.74 -19.09
C LEU A 390 -12.44 -13.64 -18.16
N HIS A 391 -11.81 -12.45 -18.17
CA HIS A 391 -12.24 -11.32 -17.36
C HIS A 391 -13.68 -10.91 -17.69
N ALA A 392 -13.98 -10.71 -18.99
CA ALA A 392 -15.31 -10.30 -19.44
C ALA A 392 -16.38 -11.37 -19.18
N GLU A 393 -16.11 -12.64 -19.47
CA GLU A 393 -17.07 -13.73 -19.30
C GLU A 393 -17.36 -14.02 -17.82
N ASN A 394 -16.34 -13.96 -16.97
CA ASN A 394 -16.48 -14.26 -15.55
C ASN A 394 -16.91 -13.06 -14.72
N GLY A 395 -16.75 -11.83 -15.23
CA GLY A 395 -17.06 -10.61 -14.50
C GLY A 395 -16.11 -10.40 -13.31
N THR A 396 -14.84 -10.79 -13.46
CA THR A 396 -13.81 -10.51 -12.44
C THR A 396 -13.58 -9.00 -12.36
N ALA A 397 -13.10 -8.50 -11.22
CA ALA A 397 -12.95 -7.07 -10.97
C ALA A 397 -11.75 -6.47 -11.71
N PHE A 398 -10.66 -7.23 -11.87
CA PHE A 398 -9.42 -6.75 -12.49
C PHE A 398 -8.57 -7.89 -13.06
N VAL A 399 -7.56 -7.53 -13.84
CA VAL A 399 -6.47 -8.39 -14.30
C VAL A 399 -5.15 -7.75 -13.90
N ILE A 400 -4.26 -8.50 -13.25
CA ILE A 400 -2.87 -8.07 -13.02
C ILE A 400 -2.09 -8.38 -14.30
N PRO A 401 -1.59 -7.37 -15.03
CA PRO A 401 -1.19 -7.50 -16.44
C PRO A 401 0.26 -8.00 -16.64
N SER A 402 0.67 -9.01 -15.89
CA SER A 402 2.08 -9.42 -15.80
C SER A 402 2.68 -9.90 -17.12
N ALA A 403 1.89 -10.43 -18.06
CA ALA A 403 2.37 -10.82 -19.38
C ALA A 403 2.77 -9.61 -20.22
N GLU A 404 1.94 -8.56 -20.26
CA GLU A 404 2.25 -7.31 -20.96
C GLU A 404 3.47 -6.61 -20.35
N GLY A 405 3.57 -6.54 -19.03
CA GLY A 405 4.73 -5.94 -18.37
C GLY A 405 6.03 -6.63 -18.77
N LEU A 406 6.08 -7.96 -18.61
CA LEU A 406 7.27 -8.73 -18.96
C LEU A 406 7.57 -8.73 -20.47
N HIS A 407 6.54 -8.60 -21.32
CA HIS A 407 6.74 -8.41 -22.76
C HIS A 407 7.41 -7.06 -23.06
N ARG A 408 6.91 -5.97 -22.47
CA ARG A 408 7.47 -4.62 -22.66
C ARG A 408 8.90 -4.49 -22.17
N ILE A 409 9.22 -5.01 -20.98
CA ILE A 409 10.60 -4.93 -20.48
C ILE A 409 11.55 -5.73 -21.38
N ASN A 410 11.09 -6.90 -21.87
CA ASN A 410 11.89 -7.74 -22.75
C ASN A 410 12.08 -7.14 -24.16
N ALA A 411 11.27 -6.18 -24.57
CA ALA A 411 11.54 -5.39 -25.78
C ALA A 411 12.69 -4.37 -25.58
N THR A 412 12.99 -4.01 -24.33
CA THR A 412 14.06 -3.07 -23.96
C THR A 412 15.34 -3.76 -23.47
N SER A 413 15.28 -5.05 -23.15
CA SER A 413 16.41 -5.85 -22.66
C SER A 413 16.67 -7.08 -23.54
N VAL A 414 17.92 -7.51 -23.66
CA VAL A 414 18.24 -8.75 -24.38
C VAL A 414 17.90 -9.97 -23.52
N CYS A 415 16.94 -10.79 -23.97
CA CYS A 415 16.76 -12.13 -23.44
C CYS A 415 17.98 -12.97 -23.81
N ASP A 416 18.75 -13.37 -22.80
CA ASP A 416 19.91 -14.25 -22.96
C ASP A 416 19.77 -15.43 -22.00
N ASN A 417 19.74 -16.65 -22.54
CA ASN A 417 19.65 -17.87 -21.74
C ASN A 417 21.03 -18.34 -21.23
N SER A 418 22.10 -17.64 -21.63
CA SER A 418 23.50 -17.91 -21.25
C SER A 418 24.06 -16.90 -20.23
N SER A 419 23.36 -15.79 -19.98
CA SER A 419 23.73 -14.79 -18.98
C SER A 419 22.52 -14.23 -18.23
N ALA A 420 22.57 -14.27 -16.90
CA ALA A 420 21.51 -13.71 -16.04
C ALA A 420 21.56 -12.18 -15.93
N GLU A 421 22.64 -11.54 -16.38
CA GLU A 421 22.82 -10.09 -16.25
C GLU A 421 21.83 -9.30 -17.11
N THR A 422 21.51 -9.79 -18.30
CA THR A 422 20.61 -9.10 -19.25
C THR A 422 19.18 -9.63 -19.19
N SER A 423 18.98 -10.90 -18.84
CA SER A 423 17.67 -11.54 -18.78
C SER A 423 16.89 -11.20 -17.51
N PHE A 424 15.55 -11.14 -17.60
CA PHE A 424 14.63 -11.11 -16.44
C PHE A 424 14.22 -12.52 -15.98
N PHE A 425 14.67 -13.56 -16.69
CA PHE A 425 14.28 -14.95 -16.50
C PHE A 425 15.47 -15.77 -16.03
N ARG A 426 15.21 -16.78 -15.19
CA ARG A 426 16.24 -17.65 -14.59
C ARG A 426 16.30 -19.04 -15.22
N ASP A 427 15.25 -19.48 -15.92
CA ASP A 427 15.19 -20.83 -16.46
C ASP A 427 14.25 -20.98 -17.68
N SER A 428 14.37 -22.12 -18.36
CA SER A 428 13.55 -22.49 -19.52
C SER A 428 12.09 -22.77 -19.17
N THR A 429 11.75 -22.81 -17.89
CA THR A 429 10.36 -22.89 -17.47
C THR A 429 9.69 -21.52 -17.47
N ALA A 430 10.45 -20.45 -17.72
CA ALA A 430 10.05 -19.04 -17.70
C ALA A 430 9.89 -18.44 -16.30
N HIS A 431 10.49 -19.01 -15.25
CA HIS A 431 10.54 -18.28 -13.99
C HIS A 431 11.40 -17.03 -14.10
N VAL A 432 11.03 -16.01 -13.34
CA VAL A 432 11.78 -14.75 -13.30
C VAL A 432 12.92 -14.80 -12.30
N ASN A 433 13.99 -14.04 -12.52
CA ASN A 433 15.01 -13.78 -11.50
C ASN A 433 14.59 -12.61 -10.60
N GLU A 434 15.50 -12.10 -9.77
CA GLU A 434 15.20 -11.03 -8.81
C GLU A 434 14.71 -9.74 -9.47
N LYS A 435 15.19 -9.41 -10.67
CA LYS A 435 14.73 -8.24 -11.44
C LYS A 435 13.27 -8.41 -11.86
N GLY A 436 12.90 -9.61 -12.35
CA GLY A 436 11.52 -9.89 -12.72
C GLY A 436 10.60 -10.04 -11.52
N ARG A 437 11.05 -10.62 -10.39
CA ARG A 437 10.28 -10.62 -9.14
C ARG A 437 9.98 -9.21 -8.65
N TYR A 438 10.96 -8.32 -8.72
CA TYR A 438 10.77 -6.90 -8.41
C TYR A 438 9.71 -6.27 -9.31
N MET A 439 9.82 -6.48 -10.62
CA MET A 439 8.83 -5.99 -11.59
C MET A 439 7.41 -6.52 -11.29
N LEU A 440 7.25 -7.83 -11.11
CA LEU A 440 5.96 -8.44 -10.80
C LEU A 440 5.37 -7.91 -9.49
N GLY A 441 6.20 -7.71 -8.47
CA GLY A 441 5.79 -7.10 -7.21
C GLY A 441 5.28 -5.66 -7.38
N LEU A 442 5.95 -4.85 -8.22
CA LEU A 442 5.51 -3.49 -8.55
C LEU A 442 4.17 -3.50 -9.30
N MET A 443 4.00 -4.44 -10.23
CA MET A 443 2.75 -4.58 -10.98
C MET A 443 1.59 -4.97 -10.08
N MET A 444 1.83 -5.91 -9.16
CA MET A 444 0.88 -6.30 -8.12
C MET A 444 0.53 -5.09 -7.23
N PHE A 445 1.52 -4.38 -6.70
CA PHE A 445 1.29 -3.17 -5.91
C PHE A 445 0.46 -2.12 -6.67
N ARG A 446 0.81 -1.84 -7.93
CA ARG A 446 0.13 -0.83 -8.75
C ARG A 446 -1.30 -1.23 -9.09
N SER A 447 -1.52 -2.50 -9.45
CA SER A 447 -2.85 -3.06 -9.74
C SER A 447 -3.79 -2.96 -8.55
N ILE A 448 -3.31 -3.34 -7.36
CA ILE A 448 -4.16 -3.47 -6.17
C ILE A 448 -4.38 -2.14 -5.47
N THR A 449 -3.34 -1.31 -5.35
CA THR A 449 -3.43 -0.08 -4.56
C THR A 449 -3.81 1.14 -5.38
N GLY A 450 -3.62 1.10 -6.70
CA GLY A 450 -3.74 2.27 -7.56
C GLY A 450 -2.74 3.39 -7.24
N ARG A 451 -1.76 3.17 -6.35
CA ARG A 451 -0.75 4.18 -6.00
C ARG A 451 0.39 4.21 -7.01
N SER A 452 0.87 5.41 -7.32
CA SER A 452 2.04 5.60 -8.17
C SER A 452 3.28 4.92 -7.59
N LEU A 453 4.11 4.35 -8.47
CA LEU A 453 5.38 3.72 -8.10
C LEU A 453 6.44 4.70 -7.61
N SER A 454 6.23 6.02 -7.78
CA SER A 454 7.07 7.06 -7.20
C SER A 454 7.13 7.00 -5.66
N SER A 455 6.08 6.45 -5.03
CA SER A 455 6.01 6.25 -3.58
C SER A 455 6.80 5.04 -3.09
N VAL A 456 7.14 4.09 -3.97
CA VAL A 456 7.84 2.86 -3.60
C VAL A 456 9.34 3.14 -3.54
N THR A 457 9.99 2.87 -2.41
CA THR A 457 11.45 3.08 -2.27
C THR A 457 12.21 1.80 -2.00
N TYR A 458 11.52 0.69 -1.69
CA TYR A 458 12.18 -0.60 -1.50
C TYR A 458 12.88 -1.05 -2.77
N MET A 459 14.09 -1.57 -2.57
CA MET A 459 14.85 -2.30 -3.57
C MET A 459 15.41 -3.57 -2.91
N PRO A 460 15.18 -4.75 -3.50
CA PRO A 460 15.72 -5.99 -2.96
C PRO A 460 17.25 -5.98 -3.03
N VAL A 461 17.88 -6.18 -1.88
CA VAL A 461 19.34 -6.31 -1.75
C VAL A 461 19.71 -7.79 -1.62
N GLY A 462 20.66 -8.26 -2.42
CA GLY A 462 21.23 -9.61 -2.30
C GLY A 462 20.73 -10.65 -3.30
N TYR A 463 21.30 -11.85 -3.16
CA TYR A 463 21.20 -12.97 -4.09
C TYR A 463 20.23 -14.03 -3.53
N SER A 464 19.01 -14.16 -4.05
CA SER A 464 18.13 -15.28 -3.66
C SER A 464 18.32 -16.51 -4.54
N TYR A 465 18.94 -16.40 -5.73
CA TYR A 465 19.16 -17.52 -6.63
C TYR A 465 20.47 -17.35 -7.42
N GLY A 466 21.51 -18.11 -7.05
CA GLY A 466 22.79 -18.31 -7.75
C GLY A 466 23.42 -17.08 -8.43
N ASP A 467 24.33 -16.38 -7.74
CA ASP A 467 25.23 -15.33 -8.28
C ASP A 467 24.63 -14.22 -9.19
N VAL A 468 23.30 -14.14 -9.37
CA VAL A 468 22.64 -13.03 -10.08
C VAL A 468 22.52 -11.84 -9.13
N PRO A 469 23.17 -10.70 -9.41
CA PRO A 469 23.08 -9.51 -8.57
C PRO A 469 21.62 -9.13 -8.32
N GLY A 470 21.34 -8.60 -7.12
CA GLY A 470 20.08 -7.89 -6.87
C GLY A 470 19.86 -6.77 -7.90
N ILE A 471 18.68 -6.16 -7.92
CA ILE A 471 18.38 -5.12 -8.89
C ILE A 471 19.16 -3.83 -8.57
N ASP A 472 19.95 -3.32 -9.52
CA ASP A 472 20.62 -2.03 -9.37
C ASP A 472 19.64 -0.85 -9.58
N GLN A 473 20.07 0.36 -9.21
CA GLN A 473 19.22 1.56 -9.27
C GLN A 473 18.80 1.91 -10.71
N ALA A 474 19.67 1.71 -11.68
CA ALA A 474 19.38 2.02 -13.08
C ALA A 474 18.32 1.09 -13.64
N THR A 475 18.46 -0.21 -13.40
CA THR A 475 17.50 -1.25 -13.79
C THR A 475 16.18 -1.05 -13.06
N ALA A 476 16.19 -0.73 -11.76
CA ALA A 476 14.98 -0.45 -10.99
C ALA A 476 14.22 0.77 -11.54
N ALA A 477 14.93 1.82 -11.97
CA ALA A 477 14.32 2.98 -12.61
C ALA A 477 13.64 2.62 -13.93
N VAL A 478 14.31 1.86 -14.80
CA VAL A 478 13.74 1.39 -16.09
C VAL A 478 12.51 0.51 -15.84
N VAL A 479 12.57 -0.41 -14.87
CA VAL A 479 11.43 -1.26 -14.52
C VAL A 479 10.25 -0.42 -14.05
N LYS A 480 10.47 0.57 -13.17
CA LYS A 480 9.40 1.47 -12.71
C LYS A 480 8.79 2.27 -13.85
N GLU A 481 9.61 2.79 -14.77
CA GLU A 481 9.14 3.52 -15.94
C GLU A 481 8.26 2.64 -16.85
N VAL A 482 8.72 1.42 -17.15
CA VAL A 482 7.94 0.46 -17.96
C VAL A 482 6.63 0.09 -17.28
N VAL A 483 6.65 -0.17 -15.97
CA VAL A 483 5.42 -0.49 -15.23
C VAL A 483 4.50 0.73 -15.15
N GLU A 484 4.97 1.92 -14.78
CA GLU A 484 4.10 3.10 -14.70
C GLU A 484 3.53 3.45 -16.08
N GLY A 485 4.37 3.45 -17.13
CA GLY A 485 3.95 3.68 -18.51
C GLY A 485 2.93 2.65 -19.02
N LEU A 486 2.95 1.41 -18.52
CA LEU A 486 1.89 0.43 -18.78
C LEU A 486 0.53 0.92 -18.26
N TYR A 487 0.47 1.40 -17.01
CA TYR A 487 -0.76 1.89 -16.39
C TYR A 487 -1.15 3.31 -16.83
N GLU A 488 -0.23 4.09 -17.41
CA GLU A 488 -0.53 5.39 -18.02
C GLU A 488 -0.96 5.27 -19.50
N SER A 489 -0.52 4.22 -20.21
CA SER A 489 -0.92 3.94 -21.60
C SER A 489 -2.31 3.32 -21.70
N ASP A 490 -2.87 3.29 -22.92
CA ASP A 490 -4.14 2.64 -23.30
C ASP A 490 -4.20 1.12 -23.00
N TYR A 491 -3.28 0.52 -22.24
CA TYR A 491 -3.63 -0.73 -21.53
C TYR A 491 -4.75 -0.47 -20.50
N THR A 492 -4.90 0.78 -20.05
CA THR A 492 -6.15 1.29 -19.44
C THR A 492 -7.35 1.33 -20.38
N SER A 493 -7.25 0.95 -21.66
CA SER A 493 -8.39 0.62 -22.53
C SER A 493 -8.76 -0.87 -22.49
N MET A 494 -7.91 -1.73 -21.88
CA MET A 494 -8.30 -3.05 -21.39
C MET A 494 -8.92 -2.97 -19.99
N ASN A 495 -8.45 -2.02 -19.17
CA ASN A 495 -9.06 -1.61 -17.89
C ASN A 495 -9.97 -0.37 -18.04
N ALA A 496 -10.39 -0.03 -19.27
CA ALA A 496 -11.42 0.98 -19.44
C ALA A 496 -12.67 0.25 -19.01
N LEU A 497 -13.07 0.48 -17.76
CA LEU A 497 -14.46 0.33 -17.38
C LEU A 497 -15.27 0.89 -18.55
N PRO A 498 -16.14 0.11 -19.23
CA PRO A 498 -17.24 0.78 -19.90
C PRO A 498 -17.91 1.58 -18.78
N GLU A 499 -17.92 2.92 -18.88
CA GLU A 499 -18.47 3.88 -17.90
C GLU A 499 -19.42 3.19 -16.93
N THR A 500 -18.95 2.71 -15.75
CA THR A 500 -19.65 1.70 -14.91
C THR A 500 -21.05 1.39 -15.40
N VAL A 501 -21.12 0.54 -16.42
CA VAL A 501 -22.39 0.30 -17.09
C VAL A 501 -23.13 -0.69 -16.20
N ALA A 502 -23.72 -0.20 -15.12
CA ALA A 502 -24.48 -0.99 -14.19
C ALA A 502 -25.78 -1.43 -14.84
N ILE A 503 -26.28 -2.61 -14.48
CA ILE A 503 -27.61 -3.01 -14.89
C ILE A 503 -28.59 -2.06 -14.19
N ARG A 504 -29.28 -1.24 -14.97
CA ARG A 504 -30.30 -0.31 -14.48
C ARG A 504 -31.54 -1.10 -14.07
N TYR A 505 -32.01 -1.99 -14.95
CA TYR A 505 -33.14 -2.89 -14.70
C TYR A 505 -33.15 -4.08 -15.70
N LEU A 506 -34.00 -5.08 -15.44
CA LEU A 506 -34.25 -6.18 -16.37
C LEU A 506 -35.57 -5.96 -17.12
N THR A 507 -35.62 -6.35 -18.38
CA THR A 507 -36.87 -6.44 -19.16
C THR A 507 -37.12 -7.87 -19.56
N VAL A 508 -38.39 -8.27 -19.50
CA VAL A 508 -38.85 -9.59 -19.96
C VAL A 508 -39.79 -9.37 -21.13
N GLU A 509 -39.56 -10.11 -22.21
CA GLU A 509 -40.36 -10.05 -23.44
C GLU A 509 -40.84 -11.45 -23.81
N ASN A 510 -41.99 -11.50 -24.50
CA ASN A 510 -42.59 -12.74 -25.01
C ASN A 510 -42.94 -13.81 -23.96
N ALA A 511 -43.04 -13.44 -22.69
CA ALA A 511 -43.51 -14.35 -21.64
C ALA A 511 -44.99 -14.72 -21.86
N LYS A 512 -45.33 -16.00 -21.68
CA LYS A 512 -46.73 -16.44 -21.56
C LYS A 512 -47.29 -15.90 -20.24
N ILE A 513 -48.51 -15.35 -20.27
CA ILE A 513 -49.12 -14.68 -19.10
C ILE A 513 -50.43 -15.29 -18.63
N ALA A 514 -50.98 -16.27 -19.35
CA ALA A 514 -52.23 -16.91 -19.00
C ALA A 514 -52.01 -18.41 -18.84
N TYR A 515 -52.39 -18.94 -17.68
CA TYR A 515 -52.20 -20.33 -17.30
C TYR A 515 -53.49 -20.92 -16.74
N THR A 516 -53.60 -22.25 -16.81
CA THR A 516 -54.58 -23.03 -16.05
C THR A 516 -53.91 -23.55 -14.79
N GLU A 517 -54.64 -23.57 -13.66
CA GLU A 517 -54.12 -24.15 -12.42
C GLU A 517 -53.52 -25.56 -12.63
N GLY A 518 -52.32 -25.77 -12.09
CA GLY A 518 -51.53 -27.00 -12.27
C GLY A 518 -50.50 -26.96 -13.41
N GLU A 519 -50.53 -25.95 -14.30
CA GLU A 519 -49.45 -25.76 -15.29
C GLU A 519 -48.16 -25.25 -14.63
N TYR A 520 -47.01 -25.60 -15.21
CA TYR A 520 -45.73 -24.96 -14.86
C TYR A 520 -45.56 -23.66 -15.62
N PHE A 521 -44.80 -22.73 -15.05
CA PHE A 521 -44.43 -21.50 -15.75
C PHE A 521 -43.59 -21.83 -17.00
N ASP A 522 -44.14 -21.50 -18.16
CA ASP A 522 -43.51 -21.71 -19.46
C ASP A 522 -42.59 -20.54 -19.82
N TYR A 523 -41.29 -20.78 -19.72
CA TYR A 523 -40.23 -19.82 -20.03
C TYR A 523 -39.60 -20.05 -21.43
N THR A 524 -40.10 -21.00 -22.23
CA THR A 524 -39.44 -21.43 -23.47
C THR A 524 -39.36 -20.35 -24.55
N ALA A 525 -40.39 -19.50 -24.64
CA ALA A 525 -40.44 -18.37 -25.58
C ALA A 525 -40.01 -17.03 -24.93
N MET A 526 -39.67 -17.05 -23.64
CA MET A 526 -39.37 -15.85 -22.86
C MET A 526 -37.93 -15.37 -23.11
N ASN A 527 -37.80 -14.09 -23.47
CA ASN A 527 -36.50 -13.45 -23.62
C ASN A 527 -36.27 -12.48 -22.46
N VAL A 528 -35.13 -12.63 -21.77
CA VAL A 528 -34.71 -11.74 -20.69
C VAL A 528 -33.58 -10.87 -21.20
N TYR A 529 -33.66 -9.57 -20.92
CA TYR A 529 -32.60 -8.63 -21.27
C TYR A 529 -32.18 -7.81 -20.05
N ALA A 530 -30.87 -7.56 -19.95
CA ALA A 530 -30.31 -6.57 -19.05
C ALA A 530 -30.27 -5.23 -19.78
N VAL A 531 -30.92 -4.22 -19.20
CA VAL A 531 -30.80 -2.82 -19.65
C VAL A 531 -29.82 -2.12 -18.73
N TYR A 532 -28.90 -1.44 -19.37
CA TYR A 532 -27.70 -0.91 -18.78
C TYR A 532 -27.80 0.61 -18.59
N THR A 533 -26.97 1.21 -17.73
CA THR A 533 -27.00 2.67 -17.45
C THR A 533 -26.64 3.52 -18.66
N ASP A 534 -25.88 2.98 -19.62
CA ASP A 534 -25.58 3.58 -20.92
C ASP A 534 -26.72 3.45 -21.95
N GLY A 535 -27.84 2.81 -21.57
CA GLY A 535 -28.98 2.56 -22.43
C GLY A 535 -28.85 1.34 -23.33
N SER A 536 -27.71 0.63 -23.33
CA SER A 536 -27.55 -0.61 -24.08
C SER A 536 -28.45 -1.72 -23.50
N LYS A 537 -28.84 -2.66 -24.36
CA LYS A 537 -29.71 -3.79 -24.02
C LYS A 537 -29.07 -5.07 -24.52
N LYS A 538 -28.76 -6.00 -23.61
CA LYS A 538 -28.15 -7.31 -23.96
C LYS A 538 -29.01 -8.48 -23.50
N PRO A 539 -29.09 -9.57 -24.29
CA PRO A 539 -29.80 -10.77 -23.87
C PRO A 539 -29.12 -11.41 -22.64
N VAL A 540 -29.92 -12.00 -21.77
CA VAL A 540 -29.49 -12.73 -20.57
C VAL A 540 -29.86 -14.19 -20.75
N GLU A 541 -28.85 -15.04 -20.92
CA GLU A 541 -29.05 -16.49 -21.16
C GLU A 541 -29.29 -17.27 -19.86
N TYR A 542 -28.73 -16.81 -18.74
CA TYR A 542 -28.79 -17.50 -17.45
C TYR A 542 -29.37 -16.59 -16.38
N TYR A 543 -30.62 -16.84 -15.99
CA TYR A 543 -31.39 -16.09 -15.00
C TYR A 543 -32.16 -17.05 -14.08
N ASN A 544 -32.53 -16.57 -12.89
CA ASN A 544 -33.30 -17.34 -11.93
C ASN A 544 -34.79 -16.98 -12.02
N ILE A 545 -35.66 -17.97 -11.84
CA ILE A 545 -37.12 -17.83 -11.70
C ILE A 545 -37.51 -18.28 -10.28
N ASP A 546 -38.34 -17.51 -9.59
CA ASP A 546 -38.74 -17.79 -8.20
C ASP A 546 -39.73 -18.95 -8.05
N ILE A 547 -40.59 -19.20 -9.04
CA ILE A 547 -41.61 -20.25 -9.02
C ILE A 547 -41.26 -21.35 -10.02
N MET A 548 -40.73 -22.47 -9.51
CA MET A 548 -40.40 -23.67 -10.28
C MET A 548 -41.37 -24.85 -10.03
N ARG A 549 -42.47 -24.58 -9.33
CA ARG A 549 -43.55 -25.55 -9.03
C ARG A 549 -44.76 -25.35 -9.97
N PRO A 550 -45.73 -26.28 -10.02
CA PRO A 550 -47.02 -26.01 -10.64
C PRO A 550 -47.67 -24.75 -10.05
N LEU A 551 -48.24 -23.93 -10.93
CA LEU A 551 -48.94 -22.69 -10.60
C LEU A 551 -50.29 -22.99 -9.96
N VAL A 552 -50.65 -22.20 -8.94
CA VAL A 552 -51.93 -22.32 -8.21
C VAL A 552 -52.74 -21.04 -8.31
N LYS A 553 -54.06 -21.13 -8.08
CA LYS A 553 -54.90 -19.93 -7.98
C LYS A 553 -54.39 -19.02 -6.86
N GLY A 554 -53.93 -17.83 -7.24
CA GLY A 554 -53.32 -16.86 -6.34
C GLY A 554 -51.90 -16.45 -6.75
N ASP A 555 -51.21 -17.28 -7.54
CA ASP A 555 -49.96 -16.87 -8.18
C ASP A 555 -50.28 -15.82 -9.26
N ASN A 556 -49.91 -14.57 -9.01
CA ASN A 556 -50.18 -13.44 -9.90
C ASN A 556 -48.92 -12.80 -10.48
N LYS A 557 -47.75 -13.26 -10.06
CA LYS A 557 -46.45 -12.81 -10.56
C LYS A 557 -45.41 -13.92 -10.46
N VAL A 558 -44.49 -13.92 -11.40
CA VAL A 558 -43.26 -14.70 -11.40
C VAL A 558 -42.09 -13.71 -11.46
N THR A 559 -41.11 -13.87 -10.58
CA THR A 559 -39.95 -12.97 -10.50
C THR A 559 -38.77 -13.58 -11.21
N VAL A 560 -38.24 -12.84 -12.19
CA VAL A 560 -36.98 -13.14 -12.86
C VAL A 560 -35.87 -12.34 -12.18
N SER A 561 -34.75 -12.97 -11.84
CA SER A 561 -33.60 -12.31 -11.22
C SER A 561 -32.26 -12.61 -11.89
N TYR A 562 -31.39 -11.61 -11.95
CA TYR A 562 -30.05 -11.67 -12.53
C TYR A 562 -29.16 -10.58 -11.92
N LYS A 563 -27.97 -10.96 -11.42
CA LYS A 563 -26.96 -10.07 -10.83
C LYS A 563 -27.54 -9.01 -9.86
N GLY A 564 -28.36 -9.44 -8.90
CA GLY A 564 -28.97 -8.57 -7.89
C GLY A 564 -30.13 -7.67 -8.39
N LYS A 565 -30.55 -7.79 -9.65
CA LYS A 565 -31.72 -7.11 -10.22
C LYS A 565 -32.87 -8.09 -10.42
N THR A 566 -34.09 -7.57 -10.35
CA THR A 566 -35.32 -8.35 -10.50
C THR A 566 -36.28 -7.69 -11.49
N SER A 567 -37.05 -8.48 -12.21
CA SER A 567 -38.22 -8.04 -12.98
C SER A 567 -39.38 -9.01 -12.80
N ALA A 568 -40.59 -8.49 -12.81
CA ALA A 568 -41.80 -9.26 -12.55
C ALA A 568 -42.53 -9.54 -13.88
N VAL A 569 -42.86 -10.80 -14.11
CA VAL A 569 -43.82 -11.23 -15.12
C VAL A 569 -45.15 -11.41 -14.41
N TYR A 570 -46.12 -10.53 -14.69
CA TYR A 570 -47.46 -10.67 -14.14
C TYR A 570 -48.24 -11.71 -14.93
N ILE A 571 -48.80 -12.68 -14.22
CA ILE A 571 -49.51 -13.82 -14.80
C ILE A 571 -50.94 -13.92 -14.24
N ASN A 572 -51.81 -14.60 -14.96
CA ASN A 572 -53.15 -14.96 -14.51
C ASN A 572 -53.33 -16.48 -14.58
N VAL A 573 -53.73 -17.07 -13.46
CA VAL A 573 -53.97 -18.51 -13.32
C VAL A 573 -55.47 -18.73 -13.13
N ASN A 574 -56.13 -19.29 -14.15
CA ASN A 574 -57.58 -19.48 -14.20
C ASN A 574 -58.04 -20.81 -13.60
#